data_AF-E4KNJ8-F1
#
_entry.id   AF-E4KNJ8-F1
#
_cell.length_a   1.000
_cell.length_b   1.000
_cell.length_c   1.000
_cell.angle_alpha   90.00
_cell.angle_beta   90.00
_cell.angle_gamma   90.00
#
_symmetry.space_group_name_H-M   'P 1'
#
loop_
_entity.id
_entity.type
_entity.pdbx_description
1 polymer ?
#
loop_
_entity_poly.entity_id
_entity_poly.type
_entity_poly.pdbx_seq_one_letter_code
_entity_poly.pdbx_strand_id
1 'polypeptide(L)'
;MYYPNKAGFTLVEALLAFFLFSFILVLYVPGLSLEIDQIQRQKSQHSQWRLLYELAQVTLPQRVESTPVTDDDDLAGQEEEIQVLLESYQTAYNDLLTDYQCNREVCYLSFESGHSLGVLAYESTD
;
A
#
# COMPACT_ATOMS: atom_id res chain seq x y z
N MET A 1 29.06 -11.19 -63.35
CA MET A 1 29.09 -11.54 -61.91
C MET A 1 27.72 -11.23 -61.34
N TYR A 2 26.94 -12.25 -61.03
CA TYR A 2 25.57 -12.12 -60.52
C TYR A 2 25.64 -12.30 -58.99
N TYR A 3 25.37 -11.25 -58.22
CA TYR A 3 25.27 -11.34 -56.76
C TYR A 3 23.84 -11.81 -56.42
N PRO A 4 23.65 -12.99 -55.80
CA PRO A 4 22.33 -13.39 -55.34
C PRO A 4 21.95 -12.53 -54.14
N ASN A 5 20.77 -11.92 -54.22
CA ASN A 5 20.17 -11.09 -53.18
C ASN A 5 20.13 -11.83 -51.83
N LYS A 6 20.95 -11.38 -50.86
CA LYS A 6 20.89 -11.79 -49.45
C LYS A 6 19.86 -10.96 -48.63
N ALA A 7 18.89 -10.34 -49.31
CA ALA A 7 17.93 -9.42 -48.71
C ALA A 7 16.50 -9.98 -48.60
N GLY A 8 16.28 -11.25 -48.98
CA GLY A 8 14.98 -11.94 -48.85
C GLY A 8 14.72 -12.54 -47.46
N PHE A 9 15.70 -12.46 -46.55
CA PHE A 9 15.67 -12.99 -45.20
C PHE A 9 15.11 -11.94 -44.20
N THR A 10 13.97 -11.31 -44.51
CA THR A 10 13.49 -10.18 -43.68
C THR A 10 11.99 -10.24 -43.39
N LEU A 11 11.15 -10.71 -44.31
CA LEU A 11 9.69 -10.66 -44.11
C LEU A 11 9.12 -11.93 -43.48
N VAL A 12 9.52 -13.11 -43.98
CA VAL A 12 9.03 -14.39 -43.45
C VAL A 12 9.57 -14.64 -42.04
N GLU A 13 10.82 -14.27 -41.79
CA GLU A 13 11.43 -14.36 -40.44
C GLU A 13 10.74 -13.41 -39.45
N ALA A 14 10.40 -12.18 -39.87
CA ALA A 14 9.65 -11.25 -39.03
C ALA A 14 8.24 -11.75 -38.71
N LEU A 15 7.55 -12.39 -39.67
CA LEU A 15 6.27 -13.05 -39.42
C LEU A 15 6.40 -14.19 -38.42
N LEU A 16 7.40 -15.06 -38.60
CA LEU A 16 7.68 -16.16 -37.68
C LEU A 16 8.01 -15.64 -36.26
N ALA A 17 8.86 -14.62 -36.15
CA ALA A 17 9.18 -13.99 -34.89
C ALA A 17 7.95 -13.33 -34.23
N PHE A 18 7.08 -12.70 -35.01
CA PHE A 18 5.84 -12.12 -34.51
C PHE A 18 4.87 -13.18 -33.97
N PHE A 19 4.70 -14.30 -34.69
CA PHE A 19 3.87 -15.41 -34.21
C PHE A 19 4.44 -16.03 -32.94
N LEU A 20 5.76 -16.26 -32.88
CA LEU A 20 6.40 -16.79 -31.67
C LEU A 20 6.27 -15.82 -30.50
N PHE A 21 6.51 -14.52 -30.71
CA PHE A 21 6.36 -13.51 -29.68
C PHE A 21 4.91 -13.38 -29.18
N SER A 22 3.94 -13.39 -30.10
CA SER A 22 2.51 -13.37 -29.76
C SER A 22 2.13 -14.60 -28.94
N PHE A 23 2.63 -15.78 -29.31
CA PHE A 23 2.39 -17.01 -28.56
C PHE A 23 3.00 -16.97 -27.16
N ILE A 24 4.25 -16.48 -27.03
CA ILE A 24 4.90 -16.28 -25.74
C ILE A 24 4.10 -15.30 -24.87
N LEU A 25 3.63 -14.18 -25.44
CA LEU A 25 2.82 -13.21 -24.70
C LEU A 25 1.50 -13.80 -24.20
N VAL A 26 0.80 -14.60 -25.00
CA VAL A 26 -0.46 -15.23 -24.59
C VAL A 26 -0.26 -16.16 -23.38
N LEU A 27 0.90 -16.83 -23.30
CA LEU A 27 1.23 -17.67 -22.16
C LEU A 27 1.79 -16.88 -20.97
N TYR A 28 2.51 -15.79 -21.22
CA TYR A 28 3.19 -15.01 -20.19
C TYR A 28 2.27 -14.02 -19.47
N VAL A 29 1.39 -13.33 -20.19
CA VAL A 29 0.45 -12.32 -19.64
C VAL A 29 -0.40 -12.86 -18.47
N PRO A 30 -1.03 -14.04 -18.54
CA PRO A 30 -1.79 -14.55 -17.39
C PRO A 30 -0.90 -14.80 -16.17
N GLY A 31 0.32 -15.30 -16.35
CA GLY A 31 1.28 -15.46 -15.25
C GLY A 31 1.63 -14.13 -14.58
N LEU A 32 1.94 -13.11 -15.40
CA LEU A 32 2.23 -11.76 -14.92
C LEU A 32 1.05 -11.16 -14.14
N SER A 33 -0.19 -11.37 -14.59
CA SER A 33 -1.37 -10.83 -13.91
C SER A 33 -1.52 -11.36 -12.47
N LEU A 34 -1.20 -12.64 -12.24
CA LEU A 34 -1.22 -13.23 -10.90
C LEU A 34 -0.17 -12.62 -9.97
N GLU A 35 1.02 -12.34 -10.49
CA GLU A 35 2.09 -11.69 -9.72
C GLU A 35 1.72 -10.25 -9.36
N ILE A 36 1.12 -9.50 -10.30
CA ILE A 36 0.65 -8.13 -10.05
C ILE A 36 -0.40 -8.12 -8.95
N ASP A 37 -1.35 -9.05 -8.97
CA ASP A 37 -2.40 -9.14 -7.93
C ASP A 37 -1.79 -9.39 -6.55
N GLN A 38 -0.78 -10.25 -6.46
CA GLN A 38 -0.08 -10.51 -5.20
C GLN A 38 0.63 -9.25 -4.68
N ILE A 39 1.33 -8.54 -5.56
CA ILE A 39 2.03 -7.30 -5.21
C ILE A 39 1.02 -6.22 -4.78
N GLN A 40 -0.12 -6.10 -5.46
CA GLN A 40 -1.16 -5.15 -5.09
C GLN A 40 -1.73 -5.44 -3.70
N ARG A 41 -1.99 -6.73 -3.38
CA ARG A 41 -2.44 -7.14 -2.04
C ARG A 41 -1.41 -6.79 -0.98
N GLN A 42 -0.13 -7.07 -1.21
CA GLN A 42 0.94 -6.73 -0.28
C GLN A 42 1.06 -5.21 -0.09
N LYS A 43 0.98 -4.44 -1.18
CA LYS A 43 1.03 -2.97 -1.12
C LYS A 43 -0.13 -2.39 -0.32
N SER A 44 -1.34 -2.92 -0.51
CA SER A 44 -2.53 -2.53 0.26
C SER A 44 -2.35 -2.81 1.75
N GLN A 45 -1.94 -4.05 2.11
CA GLN A 45 -1.68 -4.41 3.51
C GLN A 45 -0.61 -3.52 4.15
N HIS A 46 0.50 -3.28 3.44
CA HIS A 46 1.56 -2.40 3.93
C HIS A 46 1.05 -0.98 4.17
N SER A 47 0.20 -0.44 3.28
CA SER A 47 -0.37 0.89 3.50
C SER A 47 -1.33 0.94 4.68
N GLN A 48 -2.14 -0.10 4.89
CA GLN A 48 -3.04 -0.19 6.05
C GLN A 48 -2.25 -0.21 7.36
N TRP A 49 -1.16 -1.00 7.42
CA TRP A 49 -0.25 -1.03 8.56
C TRP A 49 0.45 0.31 8.79
N ARG A 50 0.86 0.97 7.71
CA ARG A 50 1.48 2.30 7.78
C ARG A 50 0.52 3.33 8.37
N LEU A 51 -0.73 3.37 7.89
CA LEU A 51 -1.76 4.28 8.42
C LEU A 51 -1.96 4.04 9.93
N LEU A 52 -2.08 2.78 10.34
CA LEU A 52 -2.23 2.43 11.76
C LEU A 52 -1.06 2.98 12.59
N TYR A 53 0.15 2.84 12.08
CA TYR A 53 1.35 3.29 12.78
C TYR A 53 1.43 4.82 12.87
N GLU A 54 1.10 5.52 11.77
CA GLU A 54 1.02 6.99 11.76
C GLU A 54 -0.04 7.49 12.76
N LEU A 55 -1.23 6.89 12.78
CA LEU A 55 -2.29 7.23 13.74
C LEU A 55 -1.92 6.89 15.19
N ALA A 56 -1.26 5.75 15.40
CA ALA A 56 -0.78 5.35 16.72
C ALA A 56 0.28 6.31 17.24
N GLN A 57 1.15 6.87 16.40
CA GLN A 57 2.15 7.86 16.82
C GLN A 57 1.54 9.19 17.24
N VAL A 58 0.52 9.65 16.51
CA VAL A 58 -0.18 10.90 16.81
C VAL A 58 -0.96 10.77 18.12
N THR A 59 -1.57 9.61 18.37
CA THR A 59 -2.55 9.44 19.45
C THR A 59 -1.99 8.78 20.71
N LEU A 60 -1.00 7.90 20.59
CA LEU A 60 -0.33 7.33 21.76
C LEU A 60 0.73 8.32 22.24
N PRO A 61 0.66 8.78 23.50
CA PRO A 61 1.70 9.66 24.03
C PRO A 61 3.03 8.91 24.00
N GLN A 62 3.99 9.38 23.19
CA GLN A 62 5.37 8.94 23.32
C GLN A 62 5.81 9.25 24.74
N ARG A 63 5.92 8.22 25.59
CA ARG A 63 6.37 8.34 26.98
C ARG A 63 7.88 8.55 27.06
N VAL A 64 8.45 9.43 26.23
CA VAL A 64 9.84 9.84 26.29
C VAL A 64 9.87 11.37 26.17
N GLU A 65 10.44 11.99 27.19
CA GLU A 65 10.51 13.42 27.47
C GLU A 65 9.26 14.05 28.13
N SER A 66 9.36 14.12 29.45
CA SER A 66 8.53 14.87 30.40
C SER A 66 8.15 16.28 29.91
N THR A 67 6.91 16.45 29.47
CA THR A 67 6.17 17.70 29.69
C THR A 67 4.74 17.34 30.09
N PRO A 68 4.20 17.89 31.18
CA PRO A 68 2.80 17.71 31.51
C PRO A 68 1.99 18.41 30.42
N VAL A 69 1.28 17.63 29.59
CA VAL A 69 0.28 18.15 28.64
C VAL A 69 -0.76 18.89 29.47
N THR A 70 -0.70 20.21 29.42
CA THR A 70 -1.55 21.10 30.20
C THR A 70 -2.05 22.25 29.34
N ASP A 71 -2.47 21.99 28.09
CA ASP A 71 -3.15 22.99 27.28
C ASP A 71 -4.21 22.32 26.39
N ASP A 72 -5.45 22.82 26.44
CA ASP A 72 -6.59 22.34 25.63
C ASP A 72 -6.38 22.58 24.12
N ASP A 73 -5.43 23.44 23.74
CA ASP A 73 -5.09 23.77 22.35
C ASP A 73 -4.32 22.63 21.64
N ASP A 74 -3.56 21.79 22.36
CA ASP A 74 -2.80 20.68 21.76
C ASP A 74 -3.70 19.51 21.35
N LEU A 75 -4.82 19.32 22.04
CA LEU A 75 -5.78 18.25 21.73
C LEU A 75 -6.51 18.52 20.41
N ALA A 76 -6.89 19.78 20.17
CA ALA A 76 -7.58 20.18 18.95
C ALA A 76 -6.69 20.02 17.70
N GLY A 77 -5.39 20.33 17.80
CA GLY A 77 -4.43 20.10 16.71
C GLY A 77 -4.23 18.62 16.41
N GLN A 78 -4.22 17.77 17.44
CA GLN A 78 -4.07 16.32 17.29
C GLN A 78 -5.30 15.68 16.61
N GLU A 79 -6.51 16.13 16.95
CA GLU A 79 -7.74 15.68 16.29
C GLU A 79 -7.81 16.10 14.81
N GLU A 80 -7.34 17.30 14.48
CA GLU A 80 -7.28 17.77 13.08
C GLU A 80 -6.28 16.93 12.26
N GLU A 81 -5.10 16.63 12.81
CA GLU A 81 -4.10 15.79 12.15
C GLU A 81 -4.64 14.38 11.88
N ILE A 82 -5.31 13.76 12.87
CA ILE A 82 -5.95 12.46 12.72
C ILE A 82 -6.99 12.49 11.59
N GLN A 83 -7.85 13.51 11.55
CA GLN A 83 -8.88 13.63 10.50
C GLN A 83 -8.26 13.75 9.10
N VAL A 84 -7.22 14.57 8.94
CA VAL A 84 -6.51 14.72 7.66
C VAL A 84 -5.88 13.41 7.21
N LEU A 85 -5.26 12.67 8.13
CA LEU A 85 -4.68 11.35 7.84
C LEU A 85 -5.75 10.34 7.38
N LEU A 86 -6.89 10.26 8.07
CA LEU A 86 -7.99 9.38 7.69
C LEU A 86 -8.56 9.74 6.32
N GLU A 87 -8.81 11.02 6.04
CA GLU A 87 -9.37 11.48 4.78
C GLU A 87 -8.40 11.26 3.61
N SER A 88 -7.11 11.52 3.83
CA SER A 88 -6.06 11.25 2.84
C SER A 88 -5.98 9.77 2.47
N TYR A 89 -6.21 8.88 3.43
CA TYR A 89 -6.24 7.44 3.20
C TYR A 89 -7.50 7.01 2.43
N GLN A 90 -8.67 7.50 2.83
CA GLN A 90 -9.95 7.19 2.15
C GLN A 90 -9.99 7.68 0.70
N THR A 91 -9.27 8.77 0.37
CA THR A 91 -9.15 9.26 -1.01
C THR A 91 -8.13 8.49 -1.84
N ALA A 92 -7.07 7.96 -1.21
CA ALA A 92 -5.99 7.25 -1.89
C ALA A 92 -6.28 5.75 -2.11
N TYR A 93 -7.15 5.15 -1.30
CA TYR A 93 -7.39 3.70 -1.29
C TYR A 93 -8.88 3.36 -1.40
N ASN A 94 -9.16 2.24 -2.07
CA ASN A 94 -10.53 1.77 -2.30
C ASN A 94 -11.18 1.07 -1.10
N ASP A 95 -10.39 0.65 -0.09
CA ASP A 95 -10.92 0.00 1.10
C ASP A 95 -11.22 1.06 2.15
N LEU A 96 -12.51 1.32 2.35
CA LEU A 96 -12.98 2.39 3.22
C LEU A 96 -12.82 2.01 4.69
N LEU A 97 -12.49 3.02 5.49
CA LEU A 97 -12.42 2.87 6.93
C LEU A 97 -13.83 2.90 7.51
N THR A 98 -14.19 1.91 8.32
CA THR A 98 -15.50 1.85 8.99
C THR A 98 -15.44 2.32 10.43
N ASP A 99 -14.34 2.06 11.12
CA ASP A 99 -14.17 2.44 12.52
C ASP A 99 -12.69 2.70 12.86
N TYR A 100 -12.46 3.67 13.73
CA TYR A 100 -11.17 4.00 14.31
C TYR A 100 -11.38 4.30 15.78
N GLN A 101 -10.72 3.53 16.66
CA GLN A 101 -10.63 3.90 18.07
C GLN A 101 -9.23 3.67 18.59
N CYS A 102 -8.80 4.60 19.44
CA CYS A 102 -7.47 4.59 20.02
C CYS A 102 -7.57 5.08 21.45
N ASN A 103 -7.03 4.27 22.35
CA ASN A 103 -6.90 4.54 23.78
C ASN A 103 -5.40 4.48 24.14
N ARG A 104 -5.05 4.85 25.37
CA ARG A 104 -3.67 4.86 25.89
C ARG A 104 -2.92 3.53 25.79
N GLU A 105 -3.65 2.42 25.63
CA GLU A 105 -3.08 1.07 25.60
C GLU A 105 -3.14 0.42 24.21
N VAL A 106 -4.15 0.74 23.39
CA VAL A 106 -4.43 0.05 22.13
C VAL A 106 -5.07 1.00 21.12
N CYS A 107 -4.63 0.89 19.87
CA CYS A 107 -5.27 1.57 18.74
C CYS A 107 -5.66 0.55 17.68
N TYR A 108 -6.87 0.65 17.16
CA TYR A 108 -7.39 -0.27 16.16
C TYR A 108 -8.12 0.46 15.03
N LEU A 109 -8.05 -0.15 13.85
CA LEU A 109 -8.70 0.27 12.62
C LEU A 109 -9.54 -0.88 12.10
N SER A 110 -10.76 -0.59 11.65
CA SER A 110 -11.61 -1.54 10.94
C SER A 110 -11.92 -1.04 9.54
N PHE A 111 -11.92 -1.96 8.58
CA PHE A 111 -12.15 -1.68 7.16
C PHE A 111 -13.43 -2.34 6.67
N GLU A 112 -14.02 -1.80 5.60
CA GLU A 112 -15.25 -2.31 4.98
C GLU A 112 -15.06 -3.75 4.44
N SER A 113 -13.84 -4.10 4.06
CA SER A 113 -13.44 -5.48 3.72
C SER A 113 -13.65 -6.51 4.86
N GLY A 114 -13.94 -6.06 6.09
CA GLY A 114 -14.16 -6.91 7.26
C GLY A 114 -12.88 -7.27 8.02
N HIS A 115 -11.74 -6.72 7.61
CA HIS A 115 -10.48 -6.87 8.32
C HIS A 115 -10.31 -5.76 9.37
N SER A 116 -9.64 -6.10 10.47
CA SER A 116 -9.27 -5.15 11.52
C SER A 116 -7.80 -5.27 11.86
N LEU A 117 -7.12 -4.13 12.04
CA LEU A 117 -5.72 -4.07 12.47
C LEU A 117 -5.65 -3.39 13.84
N GLY A 118 -4.70 -3.80 14.67
CA GLY A 118 -4.50 -3.20 15.98
C GLY A 118 -3.04 -3.23 16.42
N VAL A 119 -2.63 -2.18 17.14
CA VAL A 119 -1.29 -2.04 17.74
C VAL A 119 -1.47 -1.75 19.23
N LEU A 120 -0.64 -2.41 20.05
CA LEU A 120 -0.55 -2.18 21.49
C LEU A 120 0.51 -1.11 21.77
N ALA A 121 0.23 -0.21 22.69
CA ALA A 121 1.23 0.67 23.27
C ALA A 121 2.19 -0.18 24.10
N TYR A 122 3.44 -0.29 23.66
CA TYR A 122 4.46 -1.00 24.43
C TYR A 122 4.95 -0.11 25.58
N GLU A 123 4.66 -0.51 26.82
CA GLU A 123 5.31 0.06 27.99
C GLU A 123 6.72 -0.57 28.09
N SER A 124 7.75 0.22 27.79
CA SER A 124 9.14 -0.17 28.03
C SER A 124 9.36 -0.25 29.53
N THR A 125 9.28 -1.46 30.10
CA THR A 125 9.73 -1.72 31.46
C THR A 125 11.26 -1.84 31.45
N ASP A 126 11.95 -0.71 31.53
CA ASP A 126 13.36 -0.63 31.92
C ASP A 126 13.47 -0.06 33.34
#